data_AF-A0A168LNZ6-F1
#
_entry.id   AF-A0A168LNZ6-F1
#
_cell.length_a   1.000
_cell.length_b   1.000
_cell.length_c   1.000
_cell.angle_alpha   90.00
_cell.angle_beta   90.00
_cell.angle_gamma   90.00
#
_symmetry.space_group_name_H-M   'P 1'
#
loop_
_entity.id
_entity.type
_entity.pdbx_description
1 polymer ?
#
loop_
_entity_poly.entity_id
_entity_poly.type
_entity_poly.pdbx_seq_one_letter_code
_entity_poly.pdbx_strand_id
1 'polypeptide(L)'
;MLGVKARKRGLYSFYAEMKRPERKSCHQEEEDHVKLLKHMQFSINSQAKLGITNLVSFGQLCEEFCCCLYEMKLLEEGIYVSSCLRKFQLVEDPSMILNVIPAFEAFWLSGLLRFKQLEAFQQKYKNRNNTNKDQYKNSIKTPFITRFQK
;
A
#
# COMPACT_ATOMS: atom_id res chain seq x y z
N MET A 1 3.64 0.46 -9.35
CA MET A 1 3.67 -0.55 -8.27
C MET A 1 5.10 -1.05 -8.11
N LEU A 2 5.61 -1.15 -6.87
CA LEU A 2 6.96 -1.68 -6.58
C LEU A 2 6.84 -2.99 -5.80
N GLY A 3 7.65 -3.98 -6.16
CA GLY A 3 7.50 -5.34 -5.65
C GLY A 3 8.58 -6.31 -6.09
N VAL A 4 8.57 -7.51 -5.50
CA VAL A 4 9.48 -8.62 -5.81
C VAL A 4 8.71 -9.71 -6.55
N LYS A 5 9.31 -10.26 -7.61
CA LYS A 5 8.73 -11.39 -8.36
C LYS A 5 9.17 -12.69 -7.71
N ALA A 6 8.24 -13.45 -7.13
CA ALA A 6 8.53 -14.75 -6.52
C ALA A 6 7.70 -15.85 -7.19
N ARG A 7 8.35 -16.91 -7.70
CA ARG A 7 7.72 -18.09 -8.35
C ARG A 7 6.54 -17.74 -9.26
N LYS A 8 6.77 -16.89 -10.27
CA LYS A 8 5.79 -16.42 -11.25
C LYS A 8 4.66 -15.51 -10.72
N ARG A 9 4.60 -15.20 -9.42
CA ARG A 9 3.65 -14.22 -8.83
C ARG A 9 4.39 -12.94 -8.43
N GLY A 10 3.92 -11.79 -8.93
CA GLY A 10 4.42 -10.49 -8.49
C GLY A 10 3.87 -10.17 -7.11
N LEU A 11 4.75 -9.91 -6.14
CA LEU A 11 4.36 -9.45 -4.82
C LEU A 11 4.68 -7.97 -4.70
N TYR A 12 3.65 -7.13 -4.67
CA TYR A 12 3.79 -5.69 -4.60
C TYR A 12 3.58 -5.24 -3.15
N SER A 13 4.54 -4.48 -2.61
CA SER A 13 4.49 -3.92 -1.25
C SER A 13 4.05 -2.46 -1.25
N PHE A 14 4.11 -1.80 -2.42
CA PHE A 14 3.79 -0.39 -2.57
C PHE A 14 2.91 -0.12 -3.79
N TYR A 15 1.85 0.65 -3.54
CA TYR A 15 0.87 1.09 -4.52
C TYR A 15 0.80 2.60 -4.54
N ALA A 16 0.71 3.18 -5.73
CA ALA A 16 0.50 4.60 -5.92
C ALA A 16 -0.70 4.77 -6.85
N GLU A 17 -1.70 5.50 -6.40
CA GLU A 17 -2.83 5.91 -7.21
C GLU A 17 -2.66 7.40 -7.52
N MET A 18 -2.62 7.75 -8.80
CA MET A 18 -2.41 9.13 -9.25
C MET A 18 -3.57 9.55 -10.14
N LYS A 19 -4.22 10.65 -9.76
CA LYS A 19 -5.26 11.29 -10.57
C LYS A 19 -4.69 12.54 -11.22
N ARG A 20 -4.88 12.67 -12.54
CA ARG A 20 -4.50 13.89 -13.26
C ARG A 20 -5.49 15.02 -12.93
N PRO A 21 -5.03 16.27 -12.85
CA PRO A 21 -5.91 17.43 -12.86
C PRO A 21 -6.87 17.36 -14.06
N GLU A 22 -8.11 17.80 -13.85
CA GLU A 22 -9.16 17.94 -14.88
C GLU A 22 -9.70 16.63 -15.52
N ARG A 23 -9.17 15.46 -15.17
CA ARG A 23 -9.76 14.18 -15.59
C ARG A 23 -10.63 13.57 -14.50
N LYS A 24 -11.95 13.65 -14.69
CA LYS A 24 -12.88 12.74 -14.02
C LYS A 24 -12.67 11.34 -14.61
N SER A 25 -12.45 10.33 -13.76
CA SER A 25 -12.46 8.94 -14.25
C SER A 25 -13.84 8.67 -14.85
N CYS A 26 -13.88 8.12 -16.06
CA CYS A 26 -15.14 7.66 -16.66
C CYS A 26 -15.72 6.41 -15.95
N HIS A 27 -15.02 5.91 -14.94
CA HIS A 27 -15.42 4.79 -14.11
C HIS A 27 -15.79 5.35 -12.73
N GLN A 28 -17.09 5.59 -12.53
CA GLN A 28 -17.65 5.80 -11.20
C GLN A 28 -18.17 4.47 -10.69
N GLU A 29 -17.60 4.05 -9.55
CA GLU A 29 -18.34 3.40 -8.47
C GLU A 29 -17.48 3.36 -7.19
N GLU A 30 -16.14 3.41 -7.31
CA GLU A 30 -15.23 3.33 -6.17
C GLU A 30 -14.27 4.53 -6.11
N GLU A 31 -14.20 5.21 -4.96
CA GLU A 31 -13.28 6.33 -4.72
C GLU A 31 -11.81 5.87 -4.81
N ASP A 32 -10.93 6.71 -5.36
CA ASP A 32 -9.50 6.40 -5.56
C ASP A 32 -8.81 6.00 -4.23
N HIS A 33 -9.24 6.61 -3.13
CA HIS A 33 -8.85 6.24 -1.78
C HIS A 33 -9.25 4.79 -1.42
N VAL A 34 -10.50 4.39 -1.66
CA VAL A 34 -10.98 3.03 -1.37
C VAL A 34 -10.24 2.00 -2.22
N LYS A 35 -9.97 2.32 -3.49
CA LYS A 35 -9.16 1.47 -4.38
C LYS A 35 -7.74 1.28 -3.85
N LEU A 36 -7.10 2.36 -3.38
CA LEU A 36 -5.78 2.28 -2.75
C LEU A 36 -5.81 1.38 -1.51
N LEU A 37 -6.80 1.54 -0.63
CA LEU A 37 -6.95 0.70 0.57
C LEU A 37 -7.13 -0.78 0.23
N LYS A 38 -7.93 -1.11 -0.80
CA LYS A 38 -8.08 -2.50 -1.28
C LYS A 38 -6.76 -3.08 -1.78
N HIS A 39 -5.96 -2.29 -2.51
CA HIS A 39 -4.64 -2.71 -2.96
C HIS A 39 -3.68 -2.96 -1.78
N MET A 40 -3.69 -2.09 -0.77
CA MET A 40 -2.89 -2.27 0.45
C MET A 40 -3.33 -3.51 1.24
N GLN A 41 -4.65 -3.73 1.38
CA GLN A 41 -5.22 -4.92 2.02
C GLN A 41 -4.81 -6.20 1.28
N PHE A 42 -4.89 -6.20 -0.06
CA PHE A 42 -4.45 -7.31 -0.88
C PHE A 42 -2.95 -7.62 -0.70
N SER A 43 -2.12 -6.58 -0.56
CA SER A 43 -0.69 -6.73 -0.24
C SER A 43 -0.50 -7.45 1.09
N ILE A 44 -1.16 -6.98 2.16
CA ILE A 44 -1.11 -7.58 3.49
C ILE A 44 -1.54 -9.06 3.44
N ASN A 45 -2.63 -9.36 2.74
CA ASN A 45 -3.11 -10.73 2.57
C ASN A 45 -2.10 -11.61 1.83
N SER A 46 -1.42 -11.07 0.84
CA SER A 46 -0.39 -11.77 0.10
C SER A 46 0.85 -12.02 0.96
N GLN A 47 1.24 -11.05 1.80
CA GLN A 47 2.32 -11.18 2.78
C GLN A 47 1.98 -12.23 3.86
N ALA A 48 0.74 -12.24 4.34
CA ALA A 48 0.26 -13.19 5.34
C ALA A 48 0.24 -14.63 4.80
N LYS A 49 -0.23 -14.84 3.55
CA LYS A 49 -0.13 -16.14 2.85
C LYS A 49 1.31 -16.62 2.68
N LEU A 50 2.28 -15.71 2.75
CA LEU A 50 3.69 -16.06 2.68
C LEU A 50 4.30 -16.39 4.05
N GLY A 51 3.59 -16.13 5.15
CA GLY A 51 4.02 -16.38 6.53
C GLY A 51 4.80 -15.23 7.15
N ILE A 52 4.55 -13.99 6.72
CA ILE A 52 5.21 -12.79 7.25
C ILE A 52 4.49 -12.34 8.52
N THR A 53 5.24 -12.09 9.60
CA THR A 53 4.69 -11.74 10.92
C THR A 53 4.37 -10.25 11.10
N ASN A 54 5.14 -9.35 10.48
CA ASN A 54 4.93 -7.90 10.56
C ASN A 54 4.33 -7.40 9.25
N LEU A 55 3.02 -7.56 9.13
CA LEU A 55 2.28 -7.28 7.90
C LEU A 55 2.01 -5.78 7.77
N VAL A 56 2.75 -5.14 6.88
CA VAL A 56 2.61 -3.70 6.62
C VAL A 56 2.54 -3.48 5.12
N SER A 57 1.66 -2.61 4.67
CA SER A 57 1.62 -2.12 3.29
C SER A 57 1.60 -0.60 3.27
N PHE A 58 2.28 -0.01 2.29
CA PHE A 58 2.28 1.43 2.09
C PHE A 58 1.57 1.78 0.79
N GLY A 59 0.84 2.88 0.82
CA GLY A 59 0.08 3.40 -0.30
C GLY A 59 0.28 4.89 -0.43
N GLN A 60 0.39 5.40 -1.64
CA GLN A 60 0.42 6.83 -1.90
C GLN A 60 -0.78 7.21 -2.75
N LEU A 61 -1.57 8.15 -2.27
CA LEU A 61 -2.66 8.77 -3.02
C LEU A 61 -2.21 10.15 -3.48
N CYS A 62 -2.25 10.41 -4.77
CA CYS A 62 -2.01 11.73 -5.34
C CYS A 62 -3.28 12.18 -6.06
N GLU A 63 -3.99 13.13 -5.47
CA GLU A 63 -5.14 13.80 -6.06
C GLU A 63 -4.68 15.21 -6.45
N GLU A 64 -4.53 15.43 -7.76
CA GLU A 64 -3.98 16.69 -8.29
C GLU A 64 -2.57 16.96 -7.73
N PHE A 65 -2.38 18.06 -7.02
CA PHE A 65 -1.14 18.40 -6.33
C PHE A 65 -1.13 17.95 -4.86
N CYS A 66 -2.25 17.46 -4.32
CA CYS A 66 -2.33 16.98 -2.96
C CYS A 66 -1.92 15.50 -2.88
N CYS A 67 -0.90 15.20 -2.08
CA CYS A 67 -0.39 13.86 -1.88
C CYS A 67 -0.55 13.42 -0.42
N CYS A 68 -1.03 12.19 -0.24
CA CYS A 68 -1.16 11.54 1.06
C CYS A 68 -0.41 10.19 1.04
N LEU A 69 0.52 10.00 1.96
CA LEU A 69 1.18 8.73 2.22
C LEU A 69 0.43 7.99 3.33
N TYR A 70 -0.01 6.77 3.02
CA TYR A 70 -0.73 5.88 3.91
C TYR A 70 0.12 4.67 4.29
N GLU A 71 -0.06 4.23 5.53
CA GLU A 71 0.39 2.96 6.06
C GLU A 71 -0.83 2.13 6.43
N MET A 72 -0.81 0.84 6.12
CA MET A 72 -1.82 -0.11 6.59
C MET A 72 -1.15 -1.25 7.32
N LYS A 73 -1.75 -1.66 8.44
CA LYS A 73 -1.32 -2.81 9.26
C LYS A 73 -2.49 -3.72 9.54
N LEU A 74 -2.20 -5.01 9.73
CA LEU A 74 -3.14 -5.95 10.33
C LEU A 74 -2.95 -5.90 11.84
N LEU A 75 -3.97 -5.43 12.58
CA LEU A 75 -3.89 -5.25 14.03
C LEU A 75 -4.33 -6.54 14.74
N GLU A 76 -5.44 -7.11 14.28
CA GLU A 76 -5.99 -8.39 14.72
C GLU A 76 -6.62 -9.12 13.53
N GLU A 77 -7.13 -10.34 13.74
CA GLU A 77 -7.73 -11.17 12.71
C GLU A 77 -8.87 -10.44 11.97
N GLY A 78 -8.63 -10.13 10.68
CA GLY A 78 -9.57 -9.42 9.82
C GLY A 78 -9.68 -7.91 10.05
N ILE A 79 -8.94 -7.33 11.00
CA ILE A 79 -8.96 -5.90 11.32
C ILE A 79 -7.75 -5.21 10.69
N TYR A 80 -8.00 -4.52 9.57
CA TYR A 80 -7.01 -3.72 8.87
C TYR A 80 -7.18 -2.26 9.26
N VAL A 81 -6.10 -1.65 9.75
CA VAL A 81 -6.10 -0.22 10.11
C VAL A 81 -5.20 0.51 9.14
N SER A 82 -5.75 1.51 8.45
CA SER A 82 -4.99 2.46 7.65
C SER A 82 -4.78 3.77 8.41
N SER A 83 -3.60 4.36 8.28
CA SER A 83 -3.24 5.63 8.89
C SER A 83 -2.51 6.49 7.89
N CYS A 84 -2.84 7.78 7.83
CA CYS A 84 -2.12 8.74 7.02
C CYS A 84 -0.84 9.14 7.76
N LEU A 85 0.32 8.76 7.23
CA LEU A 85 1.62 9.11 7.80
C LEU A 85 2.00 10.54 7.50
N ARG A 86 1.71 11.00 6.27
CA ARG A 86 2.11 12.33 5.84
C ARG A 86 1.21 12.84 4.73
N LYS A 87 0.83 14.11 4.84
CA LYS A 87 0.22 14.88 3.76
C LYS A 87 1.22 15.92 3.28
N PHE A 88 1.30 16.12 1.98
CA PHE A 88 2.14 17.15 1.37
C PHE A 88 1.53 17.59 0.05
N GLN A 89 1.86 18.80 -0.36
CA GLN A 89 1.45 19.34 -1.64
C GLN A 89 2.66 19.36 -2.58
N LEU A 90 2.45 19.04 -3.85
CA LEU A 90 3.44 19.23 -4.90
C LEU A 90 3.48 20.71 -5.29
N VAL A 91 4.61 21.15 -5.84
CA VAL A 91 4.78 22.53 -6.29
C VAL A 91 4.02 22.71 -7.60
N GLU A 92 2.99 23.54 -7.57
CA GLU A 92 2.26 23.99 -8.76
C GLU A 92 2.87 25.29 -9.28
N ASP A 93 3.07 26.26 -8.37
CA ASP A 93 3.64 27.58 -8.69
C ASP A 93 4.99 27.82 -8.00
N PRO A 94 5.87 28.68 -8.56
CA PRO A 94 7.13 29.06 -7.93
C PRO A 94 6.98 29.65 -6.52
N SER A 95 5.83 30.26 -6.21
CA SER A 95 5.49 30.75 -4.86
C SER A 95 5.37 29.63 -3.83
N MET A 96 5.11 28.39 -4.28
CA MET A 96 4.97 27.20 -3.45
C MET A 96 6.30 26.46 -3.23
N ILE A 97 7.46 27.10 -3.47
CA ILE A 97 8.77 26.45 -3.36
C ILE A 97 9.05 25.86 -1.97
N LEU A 98 8.39 26.38 -0.92
CA LEU A 98 8.46 25.82 0.43
C LEU A 98 7.89 24.38 0.52
N ASN A 99 6.99 24.00 -0.40
CA ASN A 99 6.42 22.65 -0.48
C ASN A 99 7.41 21.61 -1.02
N VAL A 100 8.55 22.03 -1.60
CA VAL A 100 9.62 21.12 -2.05
C VAL A 100 10.15 20.28 -0.89
N ILE A 101 10.37 20.90 0.27
CA ILE A 101 10.97 20.22 1.43
C ILE A 101 10.02 19.12 1.96
N PRO A 102 8.74 19.41 2.28
CA PRO A 102 7.79 18.37 2.67
C PRO A 102 7.62 17.25 1.63
N ALA A 103 7.59 17.60 0.33
CA ALA A 103 7.46 16.63 -0.75
C ALA A 103 8.68 15.72 -0.84
N PHE A 104 9.89 16.28 -0.75
CA PHE A 104 11.13 15.54 -0.74
C PHE A 104 11.20 14.61 0.48
N GLU A 105 10.88 15.10 1.67
CA GLU A 105 10.89 14.28 2.88
C GLU A 105 9.88 13.13 2.82
N ALA A 106 8.67 13.37 2.28
CA ALA A 106 7.68 12.32 2.09
C ALA A 106 8.15 11.28 1.08
N PHE A 107 8.76 11.71 -0.02
CA PHE A 107 9.33 10.81 -1.02
C PHE A 107 10.50 10.00 -0.43
N TRP A 108 11.39 10.64 0.31
CA TRP A 108 12.50 10.00 1.00
C TRP A 108 12.02 8.98 2.02
N LEU A 109 11.08 9.36 2.89
CA LEU A 109 10.49 8.48 3.90
C LEU A 109 9.80 7.28 3.25
N SER A 110 9.01 7.51 2.20
CA SER A 110 8.41 6.41 1.43
C SER A 110 9.49 5.50 0.81
N GLY A 111 10.61 6.06 0.34
CA GLY A 111 11.75 5.31 -0.20
C GLY A 111 12.39 4.41 0.85
N LEU A 112 12.77 4.99 1.99
CA LEU A 112 13.38 4.27 3.10
C LEU A 112 12.47 3.13 3.62
N LEU A 113 11.17 3.41 3.77
CA LEU A 113 10.19 2.42 4.20
C LEU A 113 10.05 1.28 3.18
N ARG A 114 10.05 1.61 1.88
CA ARG A 114 10.04 0.61 0.79
C ARG A 114 11.27 -0.29 0.85
N PHE A 115 12.47 0.27 1.04
CA PHE A 115 13.70 -0.51 1.12
C PHE A 115 13.73 -1.45 2.34
N LYS A 116 13.40 -0.94 3.53
CA LYS A 116 13.34 -1.77 4.74
C LYS A 116 12.35 -2.93 4.61
N GLN A 117 11.19 -2.69 4.02
CA GLN A 117 10.22 -3.76 3.75
C GLN A 117 10.76 -4.78 2.74
N LEU A 118 11.41 -4.33 1.67
CA LEU A 118 12.00 -5.21 0.67
C LEU A 118 13.12 -6.08 1.25
N GLU A 119 13.98 -5.52 2.09
CA GLU A 119 15.05 -6.26 2.76
C GLU A 119 14.50 -7.27 3.77
N ALA A 120 13.59 -6.83 4.64
CA ALA A 120 12.91 -7.72 5.59
C ALA A 120 12.18 -8.85 4.87
N PHE A 121 11.60 -8.54 3.70
CA PHE A 121 10.97 -9.52 2.83
C PHE A 121 11.98 -10.51 2.25
N GLN A 122 13.08 -10.04 1.67
CA GLN A 122 14.10 -10.90 1.08
C GLN A 122 14.75 -11.82 2.12
N GLN A 123 15.07 -11.30 3.31
CA GLN A 123 15.64 -12.08 4.40
C GLN A 123 14.68 -13.17 4.89
N LYS A 124 13.41 -12.84 5.12
CA LYS A 124 12.39 -13.82 5.56
C LYS A 124 12.05 -14.84 4.46
N TYR A 125 12.11 -14.44 3.19
CA TYR A 125 11.93 -15.37 2.07
C TYR A 125 13.07 -16.39 1.99
N LYS A 126 14.32 -15.97 2.28
CA LYS A 126 15.47 -16.89 2.37
C LYS A 126 15.37 -17.85 3.56
N ASN A 127 14.85 -17.38 4.70
CA ASN A 127 14.77 -18.15 5.96
C ASN A 127 13.49 -19.00 6.11
N ARG A 128 12.89 -19.44 5.00
CA ARG A 128 11.54 -20.01 5.01
C ARG A 128 11.51 -21.46 5.49
N ASN A 129 11.18 -21.68 6.76
CA ASN A 129 10.75 -22.98 7.28
C ASN A 129 9.22 -23.17 7.14
N ASN A 130 8.77 -24.39 6.81
CA ASN A 130 7.38 -24.69 6.42
C ASN A 130 6.35 -24.60 7.57
N THR A 131 6.77 -24.42 8.82
CA THR A 131 5.94 -24.57 10.02
C THR A 131 5.01 -23.40 10.34
N ASN A 132 5.26 -22.18 9.83
CA ASN A 132 4.46 -20.99 10.18
C ASN A 132 3.34 -20.64 9.17
N LYS A 133 3.07 -21.49 8.17
CA LYS A 133 2.06 -21.20 7.16
C LYS A 133 0.63 -21.31 7.68
N ASP A 134 0.38 -22.16 8.68
CA ASP A 134 -0.99 -22.56 9.02
C ASP A 134 -1.69 -21.59 9.99
N GLN A 135 -0.95 -20.87 10.85
CA GLN A 135 -1.54 -19.86 11.74
C GLN A 135 -2.15 -18.67 10.99
N TYR A 136 -1.42 -18.08 10.03
CA TYR A 136 -1.88 -16.86 9.34
C TYR A 136 -2.84 -17.12 8.17
N LYS A 137 -2.89 -18.35 7.66
CA LYS A 137 -3.84 -18.74 6.59
C LYS A 137 -5.27 -18.72 7.11
N ASN A 138 -5.45 -19.01 8.40
CA ASN A 138 -6.74 -18.97 9.07
C ASN A 138 -7.17 -17.53 9.40
N SER A 139 -6.22 -16.60 9.59
CA SER A 139 -6.50 -15.20 9.97
C SER A 139 -6.94 -14.30 8.81
N ILE A 140 -6.83 -14.76 7.56
CA ILE A 140 -7.21 -13.96 6.37
C ILE A 140 -8.63 -14.34 5.97
N LYS A 141 -9.61 -13.53 6.35
CA LYS A 141 -10.95 -13.63 5.77
C LYS A 141 -10.93 -13.14 4.32
N THR A 142 -11.64 -13.84 3.44
CA THR A 142 -11.88 -13.37 2.08
C THR A 142 -12.57 -12.01 2.11
N PRO A 143 -12.11 -11.02 1.34
CA PRO A 143 -12.77 -9.71 1.30
C PRO A 143 -14.22 -9.86 0.84
N PHE A 144 -15.11 -9.04 1.40
CA PHE A 144 -16.52 -8.99 1.01
C PHE A 144 -16.62 -8.75 -0.50
N ILE A 145 -17.22 -9.70 -1.22
CA ILE A 145 -17.56 -9.53 -2.64
C ILE A 145 -18.90 -8.80 -2.67
N THR A 146 -18.87 -7.50 -2.93
CA THR A 146 -20.09 -6.73 -3.22
C THR A 146 -20.65 -7.26 -4.55
N ARG A 147 -21.75 -8.02 -4.49
CA ARG A 147 -22.50 -8.40 -5.68
C ARG A 147 -23.55 -7.32 -5.93
N PHE A 148 -23.35 -6.53 -6.98
CA PHE A 148 -24.42 -5.68 -7.47
C PHE A 148 -25.52 -6.58 -8.05
N GLN A 149 -26.75 -6.48 -7.53
CA GLN A 149 -27.90 -7.09 -8.17
C GLN A 149 -28.12 -6.35 -9.50
N LYS A 150 -28.19 -7.11 -10.59
CA LYS A 150 -28.52 -6.61 -11.92
C LYS A 150 -29.97 -6.18 -12.01
#